data_AF-A0A357MS07-F1
#
_entry.id   AF-A0A357MS07-F1
#
_cell.length_a   1.000
_cell.length_b   1.000
_cell.length_c   1.000
_cell.angle_alpha   90.00
_cell.angle_beta   90.00
_cell.angle_gamma   90.00
#
_symmetry.space_group_name_H-M   'P 1'
#
loop_
_entity.id
_entity.type
_entity.pdbx_description
1 polymer ?
#
loop_
_entity_poly.entity_id
_entity_poly.type
_entity_poly.pdbx_seq_one_letter_code
_entity_poly.pdbx_strand_id
1 'polypeptide(L)'
;SELLKLIADLNKDYTIDGILVQLPLPKHIDSNKILEYILPDKDVDGFNPYNIGKLSLGRSALRPCTPKGILTLLQSTGVDLKGMNAVVIGASNIVGKPMAMEL
;
A
#
# COMPACT_ATOMS: atom_id res chain seq x y z
N SER A 1 -8.31 -19.57 8.10
CA SER A 1 -9.60 -18.86 8.01
C SER A 1 -10.13 -19.00 6.59
N GLU A 2 -11.44 -18.86 6.40
CA GLU A 2 -12.06 -18.83 5.07
C GLU A 2 -11.44 -17.73 4.19
N LEU A 3 -11.20 -16.55 4.76
CA LEU A 3 -10.55 -15.43 4.07
C LEU A 3 -9.14 -15.77 3.55
N LEU A 4 -8.29 -16.41 4.36
CA LEU A 4 -6.95 -16.82 3.91
C LEU A 4 -7.02 -17.87 2.79
N LYS A 5 -8.01 -18.76 2.83
CA LYS A 5 -8.22 -19.73 1.76
C LYS A 5 -8.59 -19.03 0.45
N LEU A 6 -9.53 -18.09 0.51
CA LEU A 6 -9.91 -17.27 -0.65
C LEU A 6 -8.70 -16.52 -1.23
N ILE A 7 -7.91 -15.86 -0.39
CA ILE A 7 -6.70 -15.15 -0.86
C ILE A 7 -5.68 -16.12 -1.47
N ALA A 8 -5.50 -17.32 -0.90
CA ALA A 8 -4.63 -18.34 -1.46
C ALA A 8 -5.06 -18.77 -2.87
N ASP A 9 -6.37 -18.92 -3.08
CA ASP A 9 -6.94 -19.30 -4.37
C ASP A 9 -6.77 -18.15 -5.40
N LEU A 10 -7.08 -16.91 -5.01
CA LEU A 10 -6.90 -15.72 -5.86
C LEU A 10 -5.42 -15.45 -6.21
N ASN A 11 -4.50 -15.70 -5.29
CA ASN A 11 -3.06 -15.59 -5.55
C ASN A 11 -2.61 -16.54 -6.67
N LYS A 12 -3.20 -17.74 -6.75
CA LYS A 12 -2.85 -18.76 -7.75
C LYS A 12 -3.58 -18.58 -9.09
N ASP A 13 -4.63 -17.76 -9.12
CA ASP A 13 -5.41 -17.51 -10.33
C ASP A 13 -4.68 -16.53 -11.25
N TYR A 14 -4.21 -17.00 -12.41
CA TYR A 14 -3.52 -16.16 -13.40
C TYR A 14 -4.42 -15.18 -14.14
N THR A 15 -5.74 -15.24 -13.95
CA THR A 15 -6.70 -14.27 -14.50
C THR A 15 -6.91 -13.06 -13.58
N ILE A 16 -6.35 -13.10 -12.36
CA ILE A 16 -6.47 -12.04 -11.36
C ILE A 16 -5.15 -11.28 -11.24
N ASP A 17 -5.14 -10.03 -11.67
CA ASP A 17 -3.96 -9.15 -11.59
C ASP A 17 -3.81 -8.46 -10.23
N GLY A 18 -4.90 -8.32 -9.48
CA GLY A 18 -4.92 -7.51 -8.27
C GLY A 18 -5.90 -8.01 -7.22
N ILE A 19 -5.50 -7.90 -5.95
CA ILE A 19 -6.29 -8.28 -4.78
C ILE A 19 -6.30 -7.09 -3.82
N LEU A 20 -7.50 -6.68 -3.42
CA LEU A 20 -7.73 -5.66 -2.42
C LEU A 20 -8.57 -6.25 -1.30
N VAL A 21 -8.19 -5.95 -0.05
CA VAL A 21 -8.97 -6.34 1.13
C VAL A 21 -9.40 -5.08 1.88
N GLN A 22 -10.71 -4.83 1.91
CA GLN A 22 -11.27 -3.66 2.57
C GLN A 22 -11.03 -3.72 4.09
N LEU A 23 -10.44 -2.65 4.63
CA LEU A 23 -10.22 -2.44 6.06
C LEU A 23 -11.28 -1.48 6.64
N PRO A 24 -11.57 -1.51 7.96
CA PRO A 24 -11.02 -2.45 8.94
C PRO A 24 -11.68 -3.83 8.86
N LEU A 25 -10.91 -4.88 9.16
CA LEU A 25 -11.45 -6.23 9.33
C LEU A 25 -12.07 -6.41 10.72
N PRO A 26 -12.95 -7.41 10.92
CA PRO A 26 -13.41 -7.80 12.24
C PRO A 26 -12.25 -8.03 13.22
N LYS A 27 -12.41 -7.62 14.48
CA LYS A 27 -11.33 -7.59 15.50
C LYS A 27 -10.61 -8.93 15.74
N HIS A 28 -11.25 -10.06 15.42
CA HIS A 28 -10.66 -11.38 15.59
C HIS A 28 -9.75 -11.79 14.41
N ILE A 29 -9.70 -10.99 13.34
CA ILE A 29 -8.85 -11.21 12.17
C ILE A 29 -7.66 -10.27 12.25
N ASP A 30 -6.46 -10.84 12.20
CA ASP A 30 -5.22 -10.07 12.11
C ASP A 30 -5.06 -9.50 10.69
N SER A 31 -5.30 -8.19 10.54
CA SER A 31 -5.16 -7.50 9.26
C SER A 31 -3.72 -7.55 8.72
N ASN A 32 -2.69 -7.53 9.56
CA ASN A 32 -1.30 -7.59 9.08
C ASN A 32 -1.04 -8.92 8.38
N LYS A 33 -1.48 -10.02 9.01
CA LYS A 33 -1.37 -11.35 8.42
C LYS A 33 -2.13 -11.47 7.10
N ILE A 34 -3.27 -10.80 6.96
CA ILE A 34 -4.03 -10.81 5.70
C ILE A 34 -3.28 -10.06 4.60
N LEU A 35 -2.78 -8.85 4.89
CA LEU A 35 -2.06 -8.03 3.92
C LEU A 35 -0.73 -8.67 3.47
N GLU A 36 -0.01 -9.31 4.40
CA GLU A 36 1.23 -10.07 4.11
C GLU A 36 0.98 -11.29 3.22
N TYR A 37 -0.23 -11.84 3.24
CA TYR A 37 -0.58 -13.05 2.51
C TYR A 37 -0.93 -12.81 1.04
N ILE A 38 -1.24 -11.55 0.67
CA ILE A 38 -1.43 -11.14 -0.73
C ILE A 38 -0.06 -11.11 -1.41
N LEU A 39 0.07 -11.73 -2.59
CA LEU A 39 1.34 -11.70 -3.33
C LEU A 39 1.73 -10.23 -3.67
N PRO A 40 3.01 -9.84 -3.55
CA PRO A 40 3.40 -8.43 -3.71
C PRO A 40 3.09 -7.83 -5.09
N ASP A 41 3.07 -8.64 -6.14
CA ASP A 41 2.71 -8.24 -7.51
C ASP A 41 1.20 -8.12 -7.73
N LYS A 42 0.37 -8.68 -6.83
CA LYS A 42 -1.09 -8.54 -6.81
C LYS A 42 -1.61 -7.59 -5.74
N ASP A 43 -0.74 -7.05 -4.89
CA ASP A 43 -1.09 -6.13 -3.80
C ASP A 43 -1.31 -4.70 -4.34
N VAL A 44 -2.49 -4.47 -4.92
CA VAL A 44 -2.84 -3.19 -5.55
C VAL A 44 -2.99 -2.03 -4.56
N ASP A 45 -3.16 -2.34 -3.27
CA ASP A 45 -3.16 -1.36 -2.19
C ASP A 45 -1.74 -1.03 -1.69
N GLY A 46 -0.73 -1.83 -2.06
CA GLY A 46 0.68 -1.56 -1.76
C GLY A 46 1.07 -1.71 -0.28
N PHE A 47 0.29 -2.43 0.52
CA PHE A 47 0.52 -2.60 1.96
C PHE A 47 1.35 -3.83 2.33
N ASN A 48 1.65 -4.72 1.38
CA ASN A 48 2.56 -5.82 1.61
C ASN A 48 3.93 -5.27 2.07
N PRO A 49 4.53 -5.78 3.16
CA PRO A 49 5.83 -5.29 3.64
C PRO A 49 6.94 -5.29 2.59
N TYR A 50 6.88 -6.19 1.60
CA TYR A 50 7.81 -6.19 0.47
C TYR A 50 7.70 -4.91 -0.38
N ASN A 51 6.48 -4.47 -0.68
CA ASN A 51 6.20 -3.26 -1.45
C ASN A 51 6.58 -2.00 -0.65
N ILE A 52 6.23 -1.95 0.64
CA ILE A 52 6.65 -0.87 1.55
C ILE A 52 8.18 -0.81 1.69
N GLY A 53 8.83 -1.96 1.82
CA GLY A 53 10.30 -2.05 1.87
C GLY A 53 10.94 -1.50 0.60
N LYS A 54 10.42 -1.86 -0.58
CA LYS A 54 10.89 -1.28 -1.84
C LYS A 54 10.67 0.24 -1.92
N LEU A 55 9.52 0.73 -1.47
CA LEU A 55 9.24 2.17 -1.38
C LEU A 55 10.30 2.89 -0.53
N SER A 56 10.60 2.38 0.66
CA SER A 56 11.61 2.96 1.55
C SER A 56 13.03 3.02 0.96
N LEU A 57 13.33 2.13 0.00
CA LEU A 57 14.59 2.08 -0.73
C LEU A 57 14.57 2.88 -2.04
N GLY A 58 13.47 3.58 -2.35
CA GLY A 58 13.29 4.28 -3.63
C GLY A 58 13.21 3.34 -4.85
N ARG A 59 12.86 2.06 -4.64
CA ARG A 59 12.77 1.05 -5.70
C ARG A 59 11.35 0.95 -6.26
N SER A 60 11.25 0.54 -7.52
CA SER A 60 9.96 0.34 -8.20
C SER A 60 9.16 -0.82 -7.58
N ALA A 61 7.90 -0.56 -7.23
CA ALA A 61 6.92 -1.49 -6.67
C ALA A 61 5.50 -0.91 -6.82
N LEU A 62 4.48 -1.73 -6.56
CA LEU A 62 3.15 -1.21 -6.22
C LEU A 62 3.27 -0.37 -4.94
N ARG A 63 2.56 0.75 -4.89
CA ARG A 63 2.68 1.74 -3.82
C ARG A 63 1.35 1.98 -3.15
N PRO A 64 1.33 2.33 -1.86
CA PRO A 64 0.14 2.79 -1.16
C PRO A 64 -0.66 3.79 -1.97
N CYS A 65 -1.89 3.40 -2.32
CA CYS A 65 -2.73 4.09 -3.29
C CYS A 65 -3.03 5.55 -2.89
N THR A 66 -3.29 5.79 -1.60
CA THR A 66 -3.57 7.15 -1.08
C THR A 66 -2.33 8.07 -1.13
N PRO A 67 -1.16 7.69 -0.56
CA PRO A 67 0.07 8.46 -0.73
C PRO A 67 0.45 8.71 -2.19
N LYS A 68 0.32 7.69 -3.06
CA LYS A 68 0.58 7.84 -4.48
C LYS A 68 -0.38 8.84 -5.13
N GLY A 69 -1.66 8.79 -4.80
CA GLY A 69 -2.67 9.75 -5.26
C GLY A 69 -2.36 11.18 -4.82
N ILE A 70 -1.93 11.38 -3.57
CA ILE A 70 -1.52 12.70 -3.05
C ILE A 70 -0.32 13.23 -3.86
N LEU A 71 0.72 12.42 -4.10
CA LEU A 71 1.84 12.84 -4.94
C LEU A 71 1.39 13.19 -6.36
N THR A 72 0.49 12.40 -6.96
CA THR A 72 -0.04 12.69 -8.29
C THR A 72 -0.80 14.02 -8.33
N LEU A 73 -1.60 14.32 -7.31
CA LEU A 73 -2.28 15.60 -7.18
C LEU A 73 -1.29 16.76 -7.03
N LEU A 74 -0.28 16.61 -6.17
CA LEU A 74 0.76 17.64 -6.00
C LEU A 74 1.54 17.87 -7.30
N GLN A 75 1.93 16.81 -8.01
CA GLN A 75 2.60 16.88 -9.31
C GLN A 75 1.74 17.60 -10.36
N SER A 76 0.42 17.37 -10.35
CA SER A 76 -0.51 18.02 -11.30
C SER A 76 -0.56 19.55 -11.16
N THR A 77 -0.09 20.11 -10.03
CA THR A 77 -0.04 21.57 -9.82
C THR A 77 1.12 22.25 -10.54
N GLY A 78 2.13 21.51 -10.98
CA GLY A 78 3.34 22.06 -11.61
C GLY A 78 4.32 22.74 -10.63
N VAL A 79 4.06 22.69 -9.33
CA VAL A 79 4.96 23.25 -8.30
C VAL A 79 6.15 22.31 -8.07
N ASP A 80 7.36 22.85 -8.08
CA ASP A 80 8.55 22.11 -7.64
C ASP A 80 8.57 22.01 -6.11
N LEU A 81 8.39 20.79 -5.60
CA LEU A 81 8.31 20.50 -4.17
C LEU A 81 9.68 20.31 -3.51
N LYS A 82 10.76 20.20 -4.30
CA LYS A 82 12.07 19.81 -3.80
C LYS A 82 12.61 20.86 -2.82
N GLY A 83 12.95 20.41 -1.61
CA GLY A 83 13.49 21.27 -0.55
C GLY A 83 12.44 22.05 0.25
N MET A 84 11.15 21.87 -0.04
CA MET A 84 10.07 22.43 0.78
C MET A 84 9.94 21.67 2.11
N ASN A 85 9.42 22.35 3.12
CA ASN A 85 9.04 21.69 4.38
C ASN A 85 7.67 21.05 4.24
N ALA A 86 7.57 19.75 4.52
CA ALA A 86 6.30 19.03 4.58
C ALA A 86 6.01 18.51 5.99
N VAL A 87 4.74 18.55 6.39
CA VAL A 87 4.28 18.03 7.68
C VAL A 87 3.19 16.99 7.40
N VAL A 88 3.43 15.75 7.83
CA VAL A 88 2.43 14.68 7.80
C VAL A 88 1.82 14.56 9.20
N ILE A 89 0.51 14.80 9.32
CA ILE A 89 -0.21 14.66 10.59
C ILE A 89 -0.86 13.27 10.63
N GLY A 90 -0.28 12.38 11.42
CA GLY A 90 -0.70 10.99 11.59
C GLY A 90 0.33 9.99 11.07
N ALA A 91 0.49 8.86 11.77
CA ALA A 91 1.53 7.86 11.50
C ALA A 91 0.94 6.44 11.28
N SER A 92 -0.21 6.36 10.62
CA SER A 92 -0.81 5.07 10.27
C SER A 92 0.07 4.29 9.29
N ASN A 93 -0.02 2.96 9.33
CA ASN A 93 0.77 2.09 8.43
C ASN A 93 0.30 2.17 6.97
N ILE A 94 -0.96 2.59 6.74
CA ILE A 94 -1.58 2.61 5.41
C ILE A 94 -1.54 3.98 4.71
N VAL A 95 -1.34 5.08 5.45
CA VAL A 95 -1.31 6.43 4.88
C VAL A 95 -0.15 7.26 5.41
N GLY A 96 -0.08 7.46 6.73
CA GLY A 96 0.86 8.42 7.33
C GLY A 96 2.33 8.07 7.09
N LYS A 97 2.75 6.86 7.48
CA LYS A 97 4.14 6.42 7.31
C LYS A 97 4.54 6.34 5.83
N PRO A 98 3.75 5.75 4.91
CA PRO A 98 4.17 5.72 3.51
C PRO A 98 4.14 7.11 2.85
N MET A 99 3.25 8.02 3.25
CA MET A 99 3.28 9.40 2.78
C MET A 99 4.60 10.09 3.17
N ALA A 100 5.08 9.86 4.39
CA ALA A 100 6.38 10.39 4.84
C ALA A 100 7.58 9.77 4.10
N MET A 101 7.43 8.61 3.45
CA MET A 101 8.48 8.01 2.61
C MET A 101 8.45 8.52 1.16
N GLU A 102 7.30 9.03 0.72
CA GLU A 102 7.07 9.56 -0.63
C GLU A 102 7.53 11.03 -0.79
N LEU A 103 7.58 11.78 0.31
CA LEU A 103 8.03 13.18 0.40
C LEU A 103 9.52 13.27 0.72
#